data_AF-A0A653YPG8-F1
#
_entry.id   AF-A0A653YPG8-F1
#
_cell.length_a   1.000
_cell.length_b   1.000
_cell.length_c   1.000
_cell.angle_alpha   90.00
_cell.angle_beta   90.00
_cell.angle_gamma   90.00
#
_symmetry.space_group_name_H-M   'P 1'
#
loop_
_entity.id
_entity.type
_entity.pdbx_description
1 polymer ?
#
loop_
_entity_poly.entity_id
_entity_poly.type
_entity_poly.pdbx_seq_one_letter_code
_entity_poly.pdbx_strand_id
1 'polypeptide(L)'
;MGIETYRNADFLALPVPAGTKSGAPLRIGGATGLNVVATTDRANTSVAPRNADGSVNGTYNYGGGNVDGQASCVLVGAHPFVVDFAVANVLDPIYITGANALSADATGNTLYGHALTTKAAPSGPLTVRIAN
;
A
#
# COMPACT_ATOMS: atom_id res chain seq x y z
N MET A 1 14.70 26.26 6.63
CA MET A 1 13.51 25.46 6.97
C MET A 1 13.91 24.52 8.09
N GLY A 2 13.21 24.56 9.23
CA GLY A 2 13.44 23.59 10.30
C GLY A 2 13.02 22.21 9.80
N ILE A 3 13.83 21.18 10.07
CA ILE A 3 13.43 19.81 9.78
C ILE A 3 12.27 19.47 10.73
N GLU A 4 11.09 19.25 10.19
CA GLU A 4 9.96 18.75 10.98
C GLU A 4 10.25 17.29 11.30
N THR A 5 10.84 17.04 12.46
CA THR A 5 11.05 15.68 12.96
C THR A 5 9.71 15.15 13.45
N TYR A 6 8.99 14.42 12.60
CA TYR A 6 7.78 13.71 13.01
C TYR A 6 8.13 12.69 14.10
N ARG A 7 7.66 12.94 15.33
CA ARG A 7 7.95 12.08 16.49
C ARG A 7 7.16 10.76 16.47
N ASN A 8 5.97 10.75 15.86
CA ASN A 8 5.17 9.57 15.54
C ASN A 8 4.66 9.72 14.10
N ALA A 9 5.22 8.95 13.17
CA ALA A 9 4.87 8.99 11.75
C ALA A 9 4.13 7.72 11.31
N ASP A 10 3.13 7.32 12.10
CA ASP A 10 2.32 6.11 11.83
C ASP A 10 1.44 6.26 10.58
N PHE A 11 1.10 7.50 10.25
CA PHE A 11 0.30 7.92 9.10
C PHE A 11 1.02 9.04 8.38
N LEU A 12 1.35 8.85 7.10
CA LEU A 12 2.09 9.84 6.33
C LEU A 12 1.68 9.80 4.86
N ALA A 13 1.63 10.96 4.22
CA ALA A 13 1.54 11.05 2.77
C ALA A 13 2.91 10.75 2.18
N LEU A 14 2.99 9.70 1.36
CA LEU A 14 4.24 9.21 0.79
C LEU A 14 4.15 9.12 -0.74
N PRO A 15 5.27 9.29 -1.46
CA PRO A 15 5.32 9.03 -2.89
C PRO A 15 5.10 7.53 -3.14
N VAL A 16 4.14 7.21 -4.00
CA VAL A 16 3.76 5.82 -4.34
C VAL A 16 3.80 5.61 -5.84
N PRO A 17 3.94 4.38 -6.35
CA PRO A 17 3.91 4.11 -7.80
C PRO A 17 2.61 4.58 -8.49
N ALA A 18 2.68 4.81 -9.80
CA ALA A 18 1.49 5.13 -10.60
C ALA A 18 0.48 3.97 -10.53
N GLY A 19 -0.81 4.31 -10.43
CA GLY A 19 -1.89 3.31 -10.36
C GLY A 19 -2.15 2.74 -8.96
N THR A 20 -1.38 3.11 -7.92
CA THR A 20 -1.67 2.71 -6.53
C THR A 20 -3.10 3.07 -6.13
N LYS A 21 -3.80 2.07 -5.56
CA LYS A 21 -5.17 2.17 -5.06
C LYS A 21 -5.22 2.06 -3.54
N SER A 22 -6.27 2.61 -2.94
CA SER A 22 -6.56 2.39 -1.53
C SER A 22 -6.68 0.88 -1.22
N GLY A 23 -6.15 0.48 -0.07
CA GLY A 23 -6.00 -0.91 0.36
C GLY A 23 -4.77 -1.62 -0.19
N ALA A 24 -4.03 -1.02 -1.14
CA ALA A 24 -2.86 -1.66 -1.71
C ALA A 24 -1.72 -1.79 -0.68
N PRO A 25 -1.15 -2.99 -0.51
CA PRO A 25 0.12 -3.15 0.19
C PRO A 25 1.24 -2.59 -0.68
N LEU A 26 2.20 -1.89 -0.09
CA LEU A 26 3.31 -1.26 -0.81
C LEU A 26 4.60 -1.38 -0.02
N ARG A 27 5.71 -1.40 -0.74
CA ARG A 27 7.04 -1.17 -0.17
C ARG A 27 7.68 0.07 -0.78
N ILE A 28 7.76 1.14 0.00
CA ILE A 28 8.24 2.45 -0.45
C ILE A 28 9.73 2.59 -0.13
N GLY A 29 10.55 2.89 -1.13
CA GLY A 29 12.01 3.00 -0.97
C GLY A 29 12.78 1.71 -1.31
N GLY A 30 12.13 0.73 -1.94
CA GLY A 30 12.79 -0.49 -2.43
C GLY A 30 13.10 -1.52 -1.34
N ALA A 31 14.20 -2.28 -1.50
CA ALA A 31 14.53 -3.41 -0.63
C ALA A 31 14.69 -3.04 0.86
N THR A 32 15.22 -1.86 1.15
CA THR A 32 15.38 -1.31 2.52
C THR A 32 14.27 -0.31 2.90
N GLY A 33 13.18 -0.31 2.14
CA GLY A 33 12.07 0.61 2.28
C GLY A 33 11.14 0.35 3.46
N LEU A 34 10.04 1.08 3.49
CA LEU A 34 8.95 0.96 4.47
C LEU A 34 7.80 0.16 3.87
N ASN A 35 7.29 -0.81 4.62
CA ASN A 35 6.05 -1.51 4.33
C ASN A 35 4.88 -0.64 4.76
N VAL A 36 3.95 -0.39 3.85
CA VAL A 36 2.79 0.47 4.12
C VAL A 36 1.54 -0.07 3.47
N VAL A 37 0.39 0.37 3.97
CA VAL A 37 -0.90 0.25 3.28
C VAL A 37 -1.34 1.61 2.82
N ALA A 38 -1.66 1.76 1.54
CA ALA A 38 -2.29 2.97 1.04
C ALA A 38 -3.73 3.05 1.55
N THR A 39 -4.12 4.15 2.20
CA THR A 39 -5.51 4.42 2.62
C THR A 39 -6.27 5.26 1.61
N THR A 40 -5.57 5.89 0.67
CA THR A 40 -6.13 6.57 -0.49
C THR A 40 -5.51 6.03 -1.77
N ASP A 41 -6.15 6.29 -2.89
CA ASP A 41 -5.48 6.16 -4.17
C ASP A 41 -4.32 7.19 -4.29
N ARG A 42 -3.39 6.95 -5.21
CA ARG A 42 -2.40 7.97 -5.61
C ARG A 42 -3.09 9.19 -6.23
N ALA A 43 -2.76 10.38 -5.74
CA ALA A 43 -3.21 11.64 -6.31
C ALA A 43 -2.62 11.86 -7.71
N ASN A 44 -3.48 12.33 -8.61
CA ASN A 44 -3.13 12.84 -9.93
C ASN A 44 -3.90 14.15 -10.14
N THR A 45 -3.35 15.22 -9.57
CA THR A 45 -3.93 16.56 -9.54
C THR A 45 -3.26 17.51 -10.54
N SER A 46 -2.27 17.02 -11.28
CA SER A 46 -1.62 17.73 -12.39
C SER A 46 -2.50 17.87 -13.64
N VAL A 47 -3.65 17.20 -13.68
CA VAL A 47 -4.67 17.32 -14.73
C VAL A 47 -5.94 17.95 -14.18
N ALA A 48 -6.72 18.62 -15.03
CA ALA A 48 -7.99 19.21 -14.61
C ALA A 48 -9.04 18.13 -14.29
N PRO A 49 -9.92 18.34 -13.29
CA PRO A 49 -10.98 17.39 -12.94
C PRO A 49 -12.06 17.22 -14.02
N ARG A 50 -12.15 18.18 -14.95
CA ARG A 50 -13.03 18.14 -16.12
C ARG A 50 -12.23 18.31 -17.40
N ASN A 51 -12.69 17.64 -18.45
CA ASN A 51 -12.21 17.85 -19.81
C ASN A 51 -12.76 19.18 -20.37
N ALA A 52 -12.22 19.63 -21.50
CA ALA A 52 -12.67 20.86 -22.16
C ALA A 52 -14.13 20.81 -22.61
N ASP A 53 -14.66 19.61 -22.87
CA ASP A 53 -16.07 19.35 -23.20
C ASP A 53 -17.01 19.34 -21.98
N GLY A 54 -16.46 19.56 -20.77
CA GLY A 54 -17.20 19.56 -19.51
C GLY A 54 -17.41 18.18 -18.88
N SER A 55 -17.06 17.08 -19.55
CA SER A 55 -17.11 15.72 -19.01
C SER A 55 -16.09 15.52 -17.88
N VAL A 56 -16.29 14.49 -17.05
CA VAL A 56 -15.35 14.14 -15.97
C VAL A 56 -14.06 13.58 -16.57
N ASN A 57 -12.92 14.08 -16.10
CA ASN A 57 -11.63 13.55 -16.50
C ASN A 57 -11.30 12.28 -15.70
N GLY A 58 -11.35 11.11 -16.34
CA GLY A 58 -11.04 9.83 -15.71
C GLY A 58 -9.56 9.66 -15.31
N THR A 59 -8.67 10.54 -15.78
CA THR A 59 -7.26 10.58 -15.38
C THR A 59 -7.05 11.38 -14.10
N TYR A 60 -7.94 12.34 -13.80
CA TYR A 60 -7.87 13.10 -12.55
C TYR A 60 -8.16 12.19 -11.37
N ASN A 61 -7.35 12.32 -10.33
CA ASN A 61 -7.62 11.67 -9.07
C ASN A 61 -7.30 12.60 -7.91
N TYR A 62 -8.31 12.88 -7.09
CA TYR A 62 -8.13 13.72 -5.91
C TYR A 62 -7.17 13.07 -4.89
N GLY A 63 -7.07 11.73 -4.85
CA GLY A 63 -6.13 11.02 -4.00
C GLY A 63 -6.21 11.40 -2.51
N GLY A 64 -7.39 11.77 -2.03
CA GLY A 64 -7.61 12.23 -0.66
C GLY A 64 -7.09 13.63 -0.34
N GLY A 65 -6.80 14.47 -1.35
CA GLY A 65 -6.25 15.81 -1.16
C GLY A 65 -4.73 15.84 -1.06
N ASN A 66 -4.07 14.71 -1.33
CA ASN A 66 -2.62 14.62 -1.37
C ASN A 66 -2.05 15.38 -2.57
N VAL A 67 -0.78 15.76 -2.46
CA VAL A 67 -0.02 16.31 -3.58
C VAL A 67 0.15 15.25 -4.67
N ASP A 68 0.28 15.70 -5.92
CA ASP A 68 0.46 14.82 -7.08
C ASP A 68 1.57 13.78 -6.84
N GLY A 69 1.28 12.52 -7.13
CA GLY A 69 2.24 11.44 -6.94
C GLY A 69 2.21 10.74 -5.59
N GLN A 70 1.47 11.26 -4.62
CA GLN A 70 1.40 10.72 -3.27
C GLN A 70 0.08 10.04 -2.94
N ALA A 71 0.12 9.16 -1.95
CA ALA A 71 -1.05 8.62 -1.27
C ALA A 71 -0.87 8.72 0.24
N SER A 72 -1.97 8.76 0.98
CA SER A 72 -1.95 8.60 2.43
C SER A 72 -1.63 7.15 2.74
N CYS A 73 -0.65 6.92 3.61
CA CYS A 73 -0.14 5.59 3.92
C CYS A 73 -0.13 5.35 5.43
N VAL A 74 -0.41 4.10 5.82
CA VAL A 74 -0.30 3.61 7.20
C VAL A 74 0.90 2.69 7.30
N LEU A 75 1.79 2.97 8.25
CA LEU A 75 3.06 2.25 8.42
C LEU A 75 2.97 1.17 9.51
N VAL A 76 1.86 1.10 10.24
CA VAL A 76 1.68 0.22 11.40
C VAL A 76 0.30 -0.46 11.39
N GLY A 77 0.10 -1.35 12.35
CA GLY A 77 -1.16 -2.07 12.52
C GLY A 77 -1.29 -3.29 11.60
N ALA A 78 -2.49 -3.88 11.65
CA ALA A 78 -2.85 -5.05 10.89
C ALA A 78 -4.03 -4.73 9.97
N HIS A 79 -3.97 -5.24 8.74
CA HIS A 79 -4.92 -4.88 7.69
C HIS A 79 -5.37 -6.15 6.94
N PRO A 80 -6.64 -6.22 6.51
CA PRO A 80 -7.13 -7.30 5.66
C PRO A 80 -6.71 -7.08 4.20
N PHE A 81 -6.22 -8.12 3.56
CA PHE A 81 -5.89 -8.14 2.13
C PHE A 81 -6.60 -9.30 1.45
N VAL A 82 -6.95 -9.14 0.18
CA VAL A 82 -7.35 -10.28 -0.66
C VAL A 82 -6.11 -10.85 -1.30
N VAL A 83 -5.83 -12.14 -1.06
CA VAL A 83 -4.65 -12.84 -1.59
C VAL A 83 -5.04 -14.17 -2.21
N ASP A 84 -4.21 -14.66 -3.15
CA ASP A 84 -4.51 -15.87 -3.93
C ASP A 84 -3.73 -17.11 -3.49
N PHE A 85 -2.92 -17.00 -2.44
CA PHE A 85 -2.15 -18.11 -1.86
C PHE A 85 -2.75 -18.58 -0.53
N ALA A 86 -2.33 -19.77 -0.10
CA ALA A 86 -2.70 -20.33 1.21
C ALA A 86 -1.71 -19.90 2.30
N VAL A 87 -2.21 -19.79 3.52
CA VAL A 87 -1.44 -19.52 4.74
C VAL A 87 -1.85 -20.57 5.77
N ALA A 88 -0.89 -21.42 6.15
CA ALA A 88 -1.17 -22.61 6.95
C ALA A 88 -1.32 -22.28 8.44
N ASN A 89 -0.51 -21.34 8.94
CA ASN A 89 -0.45 -21.00 10.36
C ASN A 89 -0.62 -19.50 10.59
N VAL A 90 -1.17 -19.16 11.76
CA VAL A 90 -1.06 -17.79 12.27
C VAL A 90 0.42 -17.50 12.55
N LEU A 91 0.85 -16.27 12.26
CA LEU A 91 2.22 -15.76 12.30
C LEU A 91 3.14 -16.22 11.16
N ASP A 92 2.65 -17.02 10.20
CA ASP A 92 3.41 -17.29 8.98
C ASP A 92 3.86 -15.96 8.34
N PRO A 93 5.13 -15.86 7.89
CA PRO A 93 5.65 -14.65 7.29
C PRO A 93 4.98 -14.40 5.94
N ILE A 94 4.59 -13.16 5.72
CA ILE A 94 4.04 -12.67 4.47
C ILE A 94 5.05 -11.72 3.85
N TYR A 95 5.36 -11.97 2.58
CA TYR A 95 6.33 -11.21 1.81
C TYR A 95 5.64 -10.29 0.82
N ILE A 96 6.37 -9.31 0.30
CA ILE A 96 5.95 -8.42 -0.77
C ILE A 96 6.94 -8.52 -1.94
N THR A 97 6.39 -8.64 -3.14
CA THR A 97 7.16 -8.69 -4.39
C THR A 97 7.61 -7.29 -4.82
N GLY A 98 8.56 -7.22 -5.76
CA GLY A 98 8.95 -5.94 -6.38
C GLY A 98 7.83 -5.20 -7.12
N ALA A 99 6.72 -5.90 -7.42
CA ALA A 99 5.52 -5.33 -8.04
C ALA A 99 4.46 -4.89 -7.01
N ASN A 100 4.78 -4.92 -5.70
CA ASN A 100 3.86 -4.62 -4.60
C ASN A 100 2.66 -5.58 -4.49
N ALA A 101 2.87 -6.86 -4.80
CA ALA A 101 1.90 -7.93 -4.50
C ALA A 101 2.35 -8.71 -3.26
N LEU A 102 1.42 -9.13 -2.42
CA LEU A 102 1.75 -10.03 -1.30
C LEU A 102 2.05 -11.44 -1.82
N SER A 103 2.90 -12.15 -1.09
CA SER A 103 3.36 -13.50 -1.42
C SER A 103 3.61 -14.31 -0.15
N ALA A 104 3.41 -15.63 -0.23
CA ALA A 104 3.90 -16.57 0.78
C ALA A 104 5.35 -17.05 0.53
N ASP A 105 5.91 -16.71 -0.64
CA ASP A 105 7.27 -17.10 -1.01
C ASP A 105 8.30 -16.03 -0.60
N ALA A 106 9.33 -16.44 0.12
CA ALA A 106 10.44 -15.60 0.54
C ALA A 106 11.42 -15.30 -0.60
N THR A 107 11.49 -16.18 -1.60
CA THR A 107 12.55 -16.15 -2.62
C THR A 107 12.43 -14.89 -3.47
N GLY A 108 13.43 -14.02 -3.38
CA GLY A 108 13.45 -12.75 -4.12
C GLY A 108 12.45 -11.70 -3.64
N ASN A 109 11.72 -11.96 -2.55
CA ASN A 109 10.73 -11.06 -1.98
C ASN A 109 11.18 -10.55 -0.60
N THR A 110 10.62 -9.43 -0.15
CA THR A 110 10.97 -8.84 1.15
C THR A 110 9.89 -9.13 2.18
N LEU A 111 10.24 -9.34 3.45
CA LEU A 111 9.24 -9.48 4.51
C LEU A 111 8.36 -8.24 4.57
N TYR A 112 7.05 -8.44 4.46
CA TYR A 112 6.04 -7.40 4.61
C TYR A 112 5.46 -7.38 6.03
N GLY A 113 5.23 -8.56 6.59
CA GLY A 113 4.57 -8.71 7.87
C GLY A 113 4.28 -10.17 8.23
N HIS A 114 3.38 -10.37 9.18
CA HIS A 114 2.98 -11.68 9.66
C HIS A 114 1.47 -11.85 9.61
N ALA A 115 1.01 -13.02 9.17
CA ALA A 115 -0.41 -13.34 9.13
C ALA A 115 -1.01 -13.40 10.55
N LEU A 116 -2.20 -12.83 10.73
CA LEU A 116 -2.99 -12.95 11.97
C LEU A 116 -4.17 -13.92 11.82
N THR A 117 -4.41 -14.40 10.59
CA THR A 117 -5.45 -15.39 10.26
C THR A 117 -4.84 -16.44 9.33
N THR A 118 -5.37 -17.66 9.37
CA THR A 118 -5.07 -18.68 8.35
C THR A 118 -5.97 -18.50 7.13
N LYS A 119 -5.59 -19.10 6.00
CA LYS A 119 -6.37 -19.04 4.76
C LYS A 119 -6.07 -20.23 3.84
N ALA A 120 -7.12 -20.78 3.22
CA ALA A 120 -6.99 -21.73 2.11
C ALA A 120 -6.98 -21.01 0.73
N ALA A 121 -6.45 -21.68 -0.31
CA ALA A 121 -6.63 -21.26 -1.70
C ALA A 121 -8.11 -21.38 -2.13
N PRO A 122 -8.60 -20.67 -3.18
CA PRO A 122 -7.89 -19.80 -4.12
C PRO A 122 -7.77 -18.34 -3.62
N SER A 123 -8.72 -17.46 -3.90
CA SER A 123 -8.70 -16.05 -3.46
C SER A 123 -9.51 -15.83 -2.18
N GLY A 124 -9.05 -14.95 -1.29
CA GLY A 124 -9.81 -14.63 -0.08
C GLY A 124 -9.07 -13.72 0.91
N PRO A 125 -9.74 -13.31 1.99
CA PRO A 125 -9.19 -12.38 2.96
C PRO A 125 -8.09 -13.02 3.82
N LEU A 126 -7.02 -12.24 4.06
CA LEU A 126 -5.94 -12.54 4.98
C LEU A 126 -5.60 -11.27 5.77
N THR A 127 -5.69 -11.31 7.10
CA THR A 127 -5.24 -10.20 7.94
C THR A 127 -3.74 -10.31 8.19
N VAL A 128 -2.98 -9.24 7.92
CA VAL A 128 -1.52 -9.22 8.07
C VAL A 128 -1.10 -8.02 8.93
N ARG A 129 -0.27 -8.27 9.95
CA ARG A 129 0.39 -7.23 10.76
C ARG A 129 1.66 -6.76 10.04
N ILE A 130 1.75 -5.47 9.73
CA ILE A 130 2.93 -4.86 9.08
C ILE A 130 4.17 -5.02 9.97
N ALA A 131 5.30 -5.39 9.39
CA ALA A 131 6.62 -5.36 10.02
C ALA A 131 7.48 -4.26 9.37
N ASN A 132 7.91 -3.27 10.16
CA ASN A 132 8.83 -2.20 9.78
C ASN A 132 9.99 -2.13 10.77
#